data_AF-A0ABD3P293-F1
#
_entry.id   AF-A0ABD3P293-F1
#
_cell.length_a   1.000
_cell.length_b   1.000
_cell.length_c   1.000
_cell.angle_alpha   90.00
_cell.angle_beta   90.00
_cell.angle_gamma   90.00
#
_symmetry.space_group_name_H-M   'P 1'
#
loop_
_entity.id
_entity.type
_entity.pdbx_description
1 polymer ?
#
loop_
_entity_poly.entity_id
_entity_poly.type
_entity_poly.pdbx_seq_one_letter_code
_entity_poly.pdbx_strand_id
1 'polypeptide(L)'
;MAPESSPEIYTEKFTSRAVRRKSPNNVQSIKLFAAIIFIGAYGLVCYQIGASSRPIETAVHIQTPEYSYDAPEHSFEYQNEISPAPIRELDESQLPYKCGVVFFYHIPSTGGSTINKWLLNFTPKYGGDIKYFTHWGGHLNISDGDKVQKAFISGDNGGMNAFVQDLGPTEWRIAHCHHNSLHLNESEHLLESWGSEVEAQGCHFVGNVMFRESLSHTLSLYKHLDRYGVTEEDWTRHLKTESELGHWATVLDFFLYNNLARNPYGVSKEEKVRRGLELLQRHFDIVTVGDHARYKETLLRMTGWEDRDMPRHNTHSGELIFTKEQVEELQKLLTANGDIDFISEVQKRYG
;
A
#
# COMPACT_ATOMS: atom_id res chain seq x y z
N MET A 1 -30.06 -20.81 36.04
CA MET A 1 -29.36 -20.77 34.74
C MET A 1 -29.14 -19.32 34.41
N ALA A 2 -27.89 -18.84 34.47
CA ALA A 2 -27.56 -17.51 33.98
C ALA A 2 -27.70 -17.52 32.45
N PRO A 3 -28.22 -16.45 31.82
CA PRO A 3 -28.28 -16.39 30.36
C PRO A 3 -26.86 -16.38 29.81
N GLU A 4 -26.56 -17.29 28.89
CA GLU A 4 -25.33 -17.22 28.07
C GLU A 4 -25.32 -15.87 27.36
N SER A 5 -24.32 -15.05 27.68
CA SER A 5 -24.08 -13.79 27.00
C SER A 5 -23.75 -14.09 25.53
N SER A 6 -24.54 -13.52 24.62
CA SER A 6 -24.24 -13.57 23.19
C SER A 6 -22.85 -12.98 22.92
N PRO A 7 -22.01 -13.62 22.08
CA PRO A 7 -20.67 -13.12 21.80
C PRO A 7 -20.72 -11.72 21.18
N GLU A 8 -19.84 -10.82 21.64
CA GLU A 8 -19.66 -9.49 21.04
C GLU A 8 -19.03 -9.66 19.66
N ILE A 9 -19.71 -9.16 18.62
CA ILE A 9 -19.28 -9.25 17.22
C ILE A 9 -18.71 -7.92 16.77
N TYR A 10 -17.49 -7.93 16.22
CA TYR A 10 -16.86 -6.77 15.59
C TYR A 10 -17.09 -6.81 14.07
N THR A 11 -17.47 -5.66 13.51
CA THR A 11 -17.71 -5.49 12.07
C THR A 11 -16.96 -4.30 11.52
N GLU A 12 -16.07 -4.55 10.54
CA GLU A 12 -15.40 -3.51 9.79
C GLU A 12 -16.07 -3.35 8.42
N LYS A 13 -16.76 -2.22 8.21
CA LYS A 13 -17.50 -1.95 6.97
C LYS A 13 -16.64 -1.20 5.97
N PHE A 14 -16.47 -1.79 4.79
CA PHE A 14 -15.81 -1.15 3.65
C PHE A 14 -16.85 -0.65 2.66
N THR A 15 -17.07 0.67 2.64
CA THR A 15 -17.91 1.26 1.59
C THR A 15 -17.07 1.45 0.34
N SER A 16 -17.54 0.89 -0.79
CA SER A 16 -17.00 1.24 -2.11
C SER A 16 -17.97 2.20 -2.77
N ARG A 17 -17.53 3.42 -3.10
CA ARG A 17 -18.27 4.26 -4.05
C ARG A 17 -17.90 3.80 -5.45
N ALA A 18 -18.77 2.98 -6.05
CA ALA A 18 -18.66 2.65 -7.46
C ALA A 18 -18.90 3.92 -8.30
N VAL A 19 -17.84 4.60 -8.73
CA VAL A 19 -17.93 5.65 -9.74
C VAL A 19 -18.19 4.97 -11.08
N ARG A 20 -19.47 4.87 -11.48
CA ARG A 20 -19.85 4.50 -12.85
C ARG A 20 -19.36 5.61 -13.79
N ARG A 21 -18.17 5.45 -14.37
CA ARG A 21 -17.75 6.26 -15.52
C ARG A 21 -18.65 5.91 -16.71
N LYS A 22 -19.53 6.84 -17.11
CA LYS A 22 -20.13 6.83 -18.44
C LYS A 22 -19.00 7.12 -19.43
N SER A 23 -18.67 6.13 -20.27
CA SER A 23 -17.85 6.34 -21.46
C SER A 23 -18.58 7.32 -22.39
N PRO A 24 -17.93 8.39 -22.87
CA PRO A 24 -18.48 9.17 -23.97
C PRO A 24 -18.32 8.37 -25.26
N ASN A 25 -19.47 8.00 -25.85
CA ASN A 25 -19.56 7.48 -27.21
C ASN A 25 -18.91 8.49 -28.17
N ASN A 26 -17.78 8.11 -28.76
CA ASN A 26 -17.23 8.80 -29.91
C ASN A 26 -17.20 7.80 -31.08
N VAL A 27 -18.26 7.81 -31.88
CA VAL A 27 -18.37 7.07 -33.13
C VAL A 27 -18.10 8.05 -34.27
N GLN A 28 -16.93 7.96 -34.89
CA GLN A 28 -16.70 8.47 -36.23
C GLN A 28 -16.22 7.33 -37.14
N SER A 29 -17.19 6.83 -37.92
CA SER A 29 -17.12 6.54 -39.36
C SER A 29 -15.84 5.94 -39.95
N ILE A 30 -15.90 4.65 -40.27
CA ILE A 30 -15.35 4.09 -41.52
C ILE A 30 -16.43 3.19 -42.15
N LYS A 31 -16.81 3.52 -43.39
CA LYS A 31 -17.68 2.71 -44.28
C LYS A 31 -16.82 2.01 -45.33
N LEU A 32 -17.42 0.97 -45.93
CA LEU A 32 -17.04 0.22 -47.16
C LEU A 32 -15.95 -0.85 -46.92
N PHE A 33 -16.17 -2.15 -47.15
CA PHE A 33 -16.74 -2.81 -48.35
C PHE A 33 -17.49 -4.12 -48.02
N ALA A 34 -18.51 -4.40 -48.86
CA ALA A 34 -19.05 -5.67 -49.37
C ALA A 34 -19.02 -6.99 -48.56
N ALA A 35 -19.91 -7.97 -48.71
CA ALA A 35 -21.29 -8.16 -49.20
C ALA A 35 -21.53 -9.69 -49.10
N ILE A 36 -22.80 -10.11 -49.05
CA ILE A 36 -23.34 -11.43 -49.46
C ILE A 36 -23.50 -12.56 -48.40
N ILE A 37 -24.78 -12.71 -48.00
CA ILE A 37 -25.65 -13.92 -47.90
C ILE A 37 -25.35 -14.97 -46.80
N PHE A 38 -26.27 -15.10 -45.83
CA PHE A 38 -27.19 -16.26 -45.76
C PHE A 38 -28.44 -15.96 -44.90
N ILE A 39 -29.59 -16.32 -45.48
CA ILE A 39 -30.94 -16.28 -44.92
C ILE A 39 -31.11 -17.50 -44.00
N GLY A 40 -31.69 -17.29 -42.82
CA GLY A 40 -32.04 -18.37 -41.91
C GLY A 40 -33.00 -17.89 -40.82
N ALA A 41 -34.29 -17.82 -41.16
CA ALA A 41 -35.38 -17.53 -40.25
C ALA A 41 -35.56 -18.67 -39.23
N TYR A 42 -35.69 -18.34 -37.95
CA TYR A 42 -36.60 -19.02 -37.02
C TYR A 42 -36.98 -18.01 -35.93
N GLY A 43 -38.27 -17.68 -35.90
CA GLY A 43 -38.86 -16.97 -34.78
C GLY A 43 -39.10 -17.91 -33.61
N LEU A 44 -39.01 -17.39 -32.39
CA LEU A 44 -40.01 -17.70 -31.37
C LEU A 44 -40.13 -16.52 -30.42
N VAL A 45 -41.36 -16.03 -30.36
CA VAL A 45 -41.89 -15.05 -29.43
C VAL A 45 -42.01 -15.70 -28.06
N CYS A 46 -41.49 -15.06 -27.01
CA CYS A 46 -42.04 -15.16 -25.66
C CYS A 46 -41.90 -13.81 -24.95
N TYR A 47 -43.06 -13.17 -24.80
CA TYR A 47 -43.31 -11.95 -24.05
C TYR A 47 -43.48 -12.34 -22.57
N GLN A 48 -42.73 -11.77 -21.65
CA GLN A 48 -43.08 -11.78 -20.23
C GLN A 48 -42.72 -10.46 -19.57
N ILE A 49 -43.76 -9.77 -19.13
CA ILE A 49 -43.75 -8.58 -18.30
C ILE A 49 -43.56 -9.05 -16.85
N GLY A 50 -42.60 -8.47 -16.12
CA GLY A 50 -42.37 -8.78 -14.71
C GLY A 50 -41.71 -7.62 -13.97
N ALA A 51 -42.45 -7.05 -13.03
CA ALA A 51 -42.18 -5.88 -12.20
C ALA A 51 -40.74 -5.70 -11.67
N SER A 52 -40.21 -4.48 -11.79
CA SER A 52 -39.01 -3.99 -11.10
C SER A 52 -39.40 -3.37 -9.77
N SER A 53 -39.28 -4.11 -8.67
CA SER A 53 -39.25 -3.55 -7.32
C SER A 53 -37.86 -2.98 -7.02
N ARG A 54 -37.77 -1.66 -6.84
CA ARG A 54 -36.56 -1.00 -6.30
C ARG A 54 -36.50 -1.25 -4.78
N PRO A 55 -35.37 -1.68 -4.20
CA PRO A 55 -35.16 -1.47 -2.79
C PRO A 55 -34.76 0.00 -2.56
N ILE A 56 -35.41 0.60 -1.57
CA ILE A 56 -34.99 1.85 -0.95
C ILE A 56 -33.80 1.48 -0.06
N GLU A 57 -32.58 1.85 -0.45
CA GLU A 57 -31.41 1.76 0.42
C GLU A 57 -31.41 2.95 1.38
N THR A 58 -31.91 2.74 2.60
CA THR A 58 -31.61 3.58 3.75
C THR A 58 -30.17 3.28 4.20
N ALA A 59 -29.23 4.17 3.89
CA ALA A 59 -27.89 4.10 4.42
C ALA A 59 -27.92 4.42 5.92
N VAL A 60 -27.69 3.41 6.76
CA VAL A 60 -27.42 3.59 8.20
C VAL A 60 -25.95 3.96 8.36
N HIS A 61 -25.71 5.22 8.71
CA HIS A 61 -24.39 5.72 9.09
C HIS A 61 -24.04 5.10 10.45
N ILE A 62 -23.11 4.13 10.47
CA ILE A 62 -22.53 3.66 11.73
C ILE A 62 -21.47 4.68 12.12
N GLN A 63 -21.75 5.45 13.16
CA GLN A 63 -20.70 6.12 13.93
C GLN A 63 -19.84 5.01 14.52
N THR A 64 -18.55 4.98 14.17
CA THR A 64 -17.57 4.26 14.98
C THR A 64 -17.69 4.81 16.39
N PRO A 65 -17.98 3.99 17.42
CA PRO A 65 -17.96 4.49 18.78
C PRO A 65 -16.58 5.09 19.04
N GLU A 66 -16.54 6.33 19.56
CA GLU A 66 -15.35 6.89 20.18
C GLU A 66 -15.02 5.99 21.37
N TYR A 67 -14.17 4.99 21.14
CA TYR A 67 -13.55 4.27 22.24
C TYR A 67 -12.47 5.19 22.82
N SER A 68 -12.71 5.63 24.05
CA SER A 68 -11.64 6.04 24.96
C SER A 68 -10.70 4.86 25.10
N TYR A 69 -9.58 4.91 24.40
CA TYR A 69 -8.47 4.00 24.60
C TYR A 69 -7.91 4.26 25.99
N ASP A 70 -8.41 3.53 26.99
CA ASP A 70 -7.61 3.23 28.16
C ASP A 70 -6.58 2.18 27.74
N ALA A 71 -5.66 2.59 26.86
CA ALA A 71 -4.44 1.86 26.64
C ALA A 71 -3.78 1.74 28.02
N PRO A 72 -3.45 0.53 28.52
CA PRO A 72 -2.69 0.44 29.74
C PRO A 72 -1.45 1.32 29.55
N GLU A 73 -1.24 2.28 30.46
CA GLU A 73 0.00 3.05 30.58
C GLU A 73 1.11 2.07 30.98
N HIS A 74 1.48 1.18 30.06
CA HIS A 74 2.76 0.52 30.08
C HIS A 74 3.76 1.55 29.54
N SER A 75 4.10 2.51 30.39
CA SER A 75 5.32 3.30 30.24
C SER A 75 6.50 2.34 30.42
N PHE A 76 6.82 1.58 29.38
CA PHE A 76 8.14 0.99 29.28
C PHE A 76 9.10 2.16 29.06
N GLU A 77 9.80 2.56 30.12
CA GLU A 77 10.99 3.39 29.98
C GLU A 77 11.99 2.64 29.09
N TYR A 78 12.00 2.99 27.81
CA TYR A 78 13.00 2.57 26.85
C TYR A 78 14.32 3.23 27.24
N GLN A 79 15.05 2.65 28.20
CA GLN A 79 16.32 3.20 28.70
C GLN A 79 17.52 2.97 27.74
N ASN A 80 17.29 2.53 26.51
CA ASN A 80 18.27 2.69 25.45
C ASN A 80 17.94 3.98 24.71
N GLU A 81 18.57 5.08 25.14
CA GLU A 81 18.64 6.34 24.41
C GLU A 81 19.28 6.05 23.04
N ILE A 82 18.44 5.64 22.08
CA ILE A 82 18.70 5.95 20.68
C ILE A 82 18.69 7.47 20.67
N SER A 83 19.88 8.07 20.75
CA SER A 83 20.04 9.49 20.43
C SER A 83 19.30 9.67 19.11
N PRO A 84 18.16 10.37 19.09
CA PRO A 84 17.37 10.47 17.88
C PRO A 84 18.24 11.33 16.98
N ALA A 85 18.97 10.68 16.07
CA ALA A 85 19.53 11.41 14.95
C ALA A 85 18.35 12.22 14.36
N PRO A 86 18.60 13.46 13.91
CA PRO A 86 17.52 14.28 13.40
C PRO A 86 16.79 13.53 12.28
N ILE A 87 15.46 13.63 12.26
CA ILE A 87 14.67 13.25 11.09
C ILE A 87 15.24 14.03 9.91
N ARG A 88 15.35 13.41 8.73
CA ARG A 88 15.75 14.10 7.50
C ARG A 88 14.84 15.33 7.31
N GLU A 89 15.37 16.52 7.64
CA GLU A 89 14.62 17.76 7.55
C GLU A 89 14.53 18.19 6.10
N LEU A 90 13.33 18.60 5.69
CA LEU A 90 13.11 19.19 4.39
C LEU A 90 13.67 20.61 4.39
N ASP A 91 14.58 20.89 3.47
CA ASP A 91 14.98 22.27 3.19
C ASP A 91 13.84 22.99 2.48
N GLU A 92 12.90 23.52 3.25
CA GLU A 92 11.73 24.27 2.77
C GLU A 92 12.13 25.46 1.88
N SER A 93 13.36 25.97 1.98
CA SER A 93 13.85 27.05 1.12
C SER A 93 14.11 26.63 -0.33
N GLN A 94 14.22 25.32 -0.58
CA GLN A 94 14.43 24.74 -1.90
C GLN A 94 13.13 24.27 -2.58
N LEU A 95 11.98 24.38 -1.91
CA LEU A 95 10.71 23.90 -2.46
C LEU A 95 10.04 24.94 -3.38
N PRO A 96 9.39 24.49 -4.47
CA PRO A 96 9.41 23.12 -5.00
C PRO A 96 10.75 22.80 -5.66
N TYR A 97 11.17 21.53 -5.56
CA TYR A 97 12.35 21.03 -6.25
C TYR A 97 12.16 21.07 -7.77
N LYS A 98 13.25 21.28 -8.52
CA LYS A 98 13.19 21.46 -9.97
C LYS A 98 13.07 20.13 -10.73
N CYS A 99 13.78 19.11 -10.27
CA CYS A 99 13.87 17.80 -10.89
C CYS A 99 14.07 16.73 -9.82
N GLY A 100 13.79 15.47 -10.14
CA GLY A 100 13.94 14.40 -9.17
C GLY A 100 13.29 13.08 -9.52
N VAL A 101 13.39 12.15 -8.58
CA VAL A 101 12.76 10.83 -8.62
C VAL A 101 11.86 10.67 -7.40
N VAL A 102 10.58 10.40 -7.62
CA VAL A 102 9.64 10.00 -6.58
C VAL A 102 9.72 8.48 -6.44
N PHE A 103 10.30 7.99 -5.35
CA PHE A 103 10.38 6.56 -5.05
C PHE A 103 9.30 6.16 -4.05
N PHE A 104 8.23 5.53 -4.55
CA PHE A 104 7.12 5.07 -3.72
C PHE A 104 7.30 3.61 -3.31
N TYR A 105 7.60 3.38 -2.03
CA TYR A 105 7.62 2.04 -1.42
C TYR A 105 6.22 1.64 -0.99
N HIS A 106 5.58 0.79 -1.78
CA HIS A 106 4.18 0.42 -1.61
C HIS A 106 4.03 -0.83 -0.75
N ILE A 107 3.49 -0.65 0.45
CA ILE A 107 3.07 -1.74 1.33
C ILE A 107 1.63 -2.18 0.95
N PRO A 108 1.36 -3.48 0.75
CA PRO A 108 0.01 -3.97 0.48
C PRO A 108 -0.97 -3.55 1.58
N SER A 109 -2.24 -3.32 1.21
CA SER A 109 -3.34 -3.03 2.15
C SER A 109 -3.19 -1.77 3.03
N THR A 110 -2.30 -0.83 2.68
CA THR A 110 -2.17 0.46 3.38
C THR A 110 -2.83 1.64 2.65
N GLY A 111 -3.56 1.37 1.56
CA GLY A 111 -4.12 2.40 0.70
C GLY A 111 -3.19 2.84 -0.43
N GLY A 112 -2.02 2.21 -0.58
CA GLY A 112 -1.06 2.53 -1.63
C GLY A 112 -1.55 2.27 -3.06
N SER A 113 -2.56 1.41 -3.28
CA SER A 113 -3.22 1.32 -4.60
C SER A 113 -3.90 2.64 -5.00
N THR A 114 -4.41 3.41 -4.04
CA THR A 114 -5.00 4.73 -4.32
C THR A 114 -3.89 5.71 -4.72
N ILE A 115 -2.78 5.74 -3.97
CA ILE A 115 -1.59 6.55 -4.30
C ILE A 115 -1.05 6.20 -5.68
N ASN A 116 -0.82 4.92 -5.97
CA ASN A 116 -0.24 4.50 -7.24
C ASN A 116 -1.10 4.90 -8.43
N LYS A 117 -2.43 4.75 -8.33
CA LYS A 117 -3.35 5.23 -9.38
C LYS A 117 -3.29 6.74 -9.57
N TRP A 118 -3.14 7.49 -8.48
CA TRP A 118 -2.96 8.93 -8.54
C TRP A 118 -1.62 9.33 -9.16
N LEU A 119 -0.51 8.69 -8.77
CA LEU A 119 0.80 8.88 -9.39
C LEU A 119 0.79 8.58 -10.90
N LEU A 120 0.08 7.52 -11.30
CA LEU A 120 -0.12 7.19 -12.71
C LEU A 120 -0.81 8.31 -13.49
N ASN A 121 -1.64 9.15 -12.85
CA ASN A 121 -2.27 10.28 -13.54
C ASN A 121 -1.23 11.27 -14.09
N PHE A 122 -0.03 11.35 -13.52
CA PHE A 122 1.03 12.26 -14.01
C PHE A 122 1.85 11.70 -15.18
N THR A 123 1.51 10.50 -15.65
CA THR A 123 2.26 9.81 -16.72
C THR A 123 1.65 10.05 -18.10
N PRO A 124 2.40 9.86 -19.20
CA PRO A 124 1.89 9.99 -20.58
C PRO A 124 0.59 9.23 -20.86
N LYS A 125 0.42 8.05 -20.24
CA LYS A 125 -0.78 7.23 -20.40
C LYS A 125 -2.06 7.93 -19.94
N TYR A 126 -1.97 8.91 -19.04
CA TYR A 126 -3.09 9.62 -18.45
C TYR A 126 -2.98 11.15 -18.63
N GLY A 127 -2.21 11.60 -19.63
CA GLY A 127 -2.11 13.02 -19.99
C GLY A 127 -1.18 13.83 -19.09
N GLY A 128 -0.20 13.20 -18.43
CA GLY A 128 0.99 13.91 -17.95
C GLY A 128 2.20 13.60 -18.83
N ASP A 129 3.39 13.87 -18.34
CA ASP A 129 4.66 13.72 -19.06
C ASP A 129 5.75 13.03 -18.23
N ILE A 130 5.43 12.62 -17.00
CA ILE A 130 6.36 12.02 -16.06
C ILE A 130 6.58 10.54 -16.39
N LYS A 131 7.85 10.14 -16.52
CA LYS A 131 8.21 8.74 -16.74
C LYS A 131 7.89 7.91 -15.50
N TYR A 132 7.42 6.69 -15.71
CA TYR A 132 7.06 5.78 -14.64
C TYR A 132 7.74 4.43 -14.82
N PHE A 133 8.40 3.96 -13.77
CA PHE A 133 9.06 2.67 -13.70
C PHE A 133 8.47 1.81 -12.58
N THR A 134 8.23 0.55 -12.90
CA THR A 134 7.88 -0.46 -11.91
C THR A 134 8.29 -1.83 -12.43
N HIS A 135 8.66 -2.72 -11.51
CA HIS A 135 8.84 -4.12 -11.80
C HIS A 135 8.53 -4.92 -10.53
N TRP A 136 7.46 -5.71 -10.57
CA TRP A 136 7.00 -6.49 -9.44
C TRP A 136 6.46 -7.85 -9.92
N GLY A 137 6.50 -8.84 -9.05
CA GLY A 137 5.99 -10.19 -9.31
C GLY A 137 4.94 -10.59 -8.28
N GLY A 138 4.17 -11.63 -8.61
CA GLY A 138 3.17 -12.18 -7.70
C GLY A 138 3.82 -12.83 -6.46
N HIS A 139 3.10 -12.80 -5.34
CA HIS A 139 3.55 -13.30 -4.03
C HIS A 139 3.88 -14.80 -3.97
N LEU A 140 3.46 -15.61 -4.95
CA LEU A 140 3.42 -17.07 -4.80
C LEU A 140 4.67 -17.81 -5.28
N ASN A 141 5.60 -17.17 -5.97
CA ASN A 141 6.86 -17.80 -6.40
C ASN A 141 8.05 -17.10 -5.76
N ILE A 142 8.46 -17.58 -4.59
CA ILE A 142 9.68 -17.15 -3.90
C ILE A 142 10.91 -17.35 -4.80
N SER A 143 10.93 -18.41 -5.61
CA SER A 143 11.98 -18.65 -6.62
C SER A 143 12.06 -17.59 -7.71
N ASP A 144 11.00 -16.80 -7.89
CA ASP A 144 11.00 -15.65 -8.80
C ASP A 144 11.28 -14.34 -8.06
N GLY A 145 11.35 -14.33 -6.72
CA GLY A 145 11.66 -13.17 -5.89
C GLY A 145 12.99 -12.51 -6.29
N ASP A 146 14.07 -13.30 -6.32
CA ASP A 146 15.39 -12.85 -6.77
C ASP A 146 15.38 -12.32 -8.20
N LYS A 147 14.59 -12.93 -9.09
CA LYS A 147 14.50 -12.50 -10.49
C LYS A 147 13.79 -11.16 -10.60
N VAL A 148 12.70 -10.98 -9.85
CA VAL A 148 11.93 -9.72 -9.81
C VAL A 148 12.79 -8.61 -9.22
N GLN A 149 13.49 -8.88 -8.11
CA GLN A 149 14.38 -7.90 -7.50
C GLN A 149 15.53 -7.53 -8.46
N LYS A 150 16.22 -8.53 -9.05
CA LYS A 150 17.26 -8.27 -10.05
C LYS A 150 16.73 -7.48 -11.24
N ALA A 151 15.54 -7.80 -11.73
CA ALA A 151 14.94 -7.07 -12.83
C ALA A 151 14.53 -5.63 -12.44
N PHE A 152 14.07 -5.43 -11.22
CA PHE A 152 13.79 -4.10 -10.68
C PHE A 152 15.07 -3.27 -10.57
N ILE A 153 16.19 -3.85 -10.11
CA ILE A 153 17.46 -3.15 -9.91
C ILE A 153 18.17 -2.90 -11.25
N SER A 154 18.33 -3.93 -12.07
CA SER A 154 19.21 -3.95 -13.24
C SER A 154 18.66 -4.75 -14.44
N GLY A 155 17.35 -4.93 -14.52
CA GLY A 155 16.69 -5.71 -15.58
C GLY A 155 16.76 -5.08 -16.97
N ASP A 156 15.91 -5.55 -17.88
CA ASP A 156 15.90 -5.07 -19.27
C ASP A 156 15.72 -3.54 -19.32
N ASN A 157 16.65 -2.86 -20.00
CA ASN A 157 16.85 -1.40 -20.01
C ASN A 157 17.50 -0.81 -18.74
N GLY A 158 18.18 -1.63 -17.94
CA GLY A 158 19.03 -1.23 -16.81
C GLY A 158 18.30 -1.01 -15.48
N GLY A 159 17.00 -1.29 -15.39
CA GLY A 159 16.21 -1.19 -14.16
C GLY A 159 16.28 0.18 -13.46
N MET A 160 16.15 0.20 -12.14
CA MET A 160 16.34 1.40 -11.33
C MET A 160 17.72 2.02 -11.53
N ASN A 161 18.77 1.22 -11.71
CA ASN A 161 20.13 1.72 -11.89
C ASN A 161 20.27 2.64 -13.11
N ALA A 162 19.57 2.35 -14.21
CA ALA A 162 19.50 3.27 -15.36
C ALA A 162 18.42 4.34 -15.18
N PHE A 163 17.33 4.03 -14.48
CA PHE A 163 16.19 4.95 -14.30
C PHE A 163 16.54 6.20 -13.48
N VAL A 164 17.57 6.15 -12.65
CA VAL A 164 18.05 7.30 -11.84
C VAL A 164 19.11 8.15 -12.54
N GLN A 165 19.54 7.76 -13.74
CA GLN A 165 20.63 8.41 -14.49
C GLN A 165 20.11 9.45 -15.46
N ASP A 166 20.98 10.39 -15.85
CA ASP A 166 20.75 11.38 -16.91
C ASP A 166 19.42 12.14 -16.76
N LEU A 167 19.15 12.67 -15.58
CA LEU A 167 17.98 13.50 -15.31
C LEU A 167 18.13 14.88 -15.96
N GLY A 168 17.14 15.28 -16.74
CA GLY A 168 17.04 16.65 -17.23
C GLY A 168 16.86 17.67 -16.08
N PRO A 169 17.21 18.95 -16.30
CA PRO A 169 17.20 19.98 -15.25
C PRO A 169 15.82 20.31 -14.67
N THR A 170 14.74 19.83 -15.32
CA THR A 170 13.36 19.95 -14.86
C THR A 170 12.62 18.60 -14.95
N GLU A 171 13.36 17.51 -15.09
CA GLU A 171 12.77 16.19 -15.30
C GLU A 171 12.34 15.57 -13.97
N TRP A 172 11.10 15.08 -13.95
CA TRP A 172 10.61 14.21 -12.89
C TRP A 172 10.42 12.79 -13.39
N ARG A 173 10.67 11.83 -12.52
CA ARG A 173 10.38 10.42 -12.74
C ARG A 173 9.72 9.80 -11.50
N ILE A 174 8.92 8.76 -11.70
CA ILE A 174 8.26 8.00 -10.62
C ILE A 174 8.74 6.55 -10.68
N ALA A 175 9.25 6.05 -9.56
CA ALA A 175 9.55 4.65 -9.35
C ALA A 175 8.55 4.06 -8.34
N HIS A 176 7.85 3.01 -8.73
CA HIS A 176 6.93 2.27 -7.87
C HIS A 176 7.52 0.92 -7.49
N CYS A 177 7.91 0.80 -6.22
CA CYS A 177 8.44 -0.41 -5.61
C CYS A 177 7.32 -1.17 -4.90
N HIS A 178 7.09 -2.44 -5.25
CA HIS A 178 6.01 -3.24 -4.66
C HIS A 178 6.30 -4.74 -4.68
N HIS A 179 5.80 -5.47 -3.68
CA HIS A 179 6.09 -6.91 -3.53
C HIS A 179 7.58 -7.17 -3.68
N ASN A 180 7.98 -8.25 -4.36
CA ASN A 180 9.36 -8.71 -4.56
C ASN A 180 10.31 -7.72 -5.28
N SER A 181 9.94 -6.45 -5.50
CA SER A 181 10.86 -5.42 -6.00
C SER A 181 12.09 -5.25 -5.10
N LEU A 182 11.92 -5.12 -3.77
CA LEU A 182 12.99 -4.81 -2.81
C LEU A 182 12.68 -5.31 -1.41
N HIS A 183 13.72 -5.55 -0.63
CA HIS A 183 13.67 -5.96 0.78
C HIS A 183 14.54 -4.99 1.55
N LEU A 184 13.94 -4.03 2.26
CA LEU A 184 14.68 -2.84 2.71
C LEU A 184 15.83 -3.16 3.67
N ASN A 185 15.68 -4.20 4.49
CA ASN A 185 16.72 -4.54 5.45
C ASN A 185 18.05 -4.93 4.79
N GLU A 186 18.00 -5.68 3.68
CA GLU A 186 19.19 -6.12 2.92
C GLU A 186 19.59 -5.12 1.82
N SER A 187 18.63 -4.34 1.35
CA SER A 187 18.77 -3.50 0.16
C SER A 187 18.92 -2.01 0.47
N GLU A 188 19.16 -1.64 1.73
CA GLU A 188 19.33 -0.23 2.14
C GLU A 188 20.38 0.50 1.30
N HIS A 189 21.51 -0.17 1.03
CA HIS A 189 22.62 0.38 0.24
C HIS A 189 22.18 0.82 -1.18
N LEU A 190 21.11 0.24 -1.73
CA LEU A 190 20.57 0.65 -3.03
C LEU A 190 19.81 1.97 -2.93
N LEU A 191 19.07 2.21 -1.84
CA LEU A 191 18.40 3.49 -1.61
C LEU A 191 19.43 4.61 -1.44
N GLU A 192 20.50 4.35 -0.68
CA GLU A 192 21.61 5.31 -0.52
C GLU A 192 22.29 5.60 -1.86
N SER A 193 22.59 4.56 -2.65
CA SER A 193 23.23 4.70 -3.95
C SER A 193 22.34 5.47 -4.95
N TRP A 194 21.06 5.13 -5.04
CA TRP A 194 20.12 5.80 -5.94
C TRP A 194 19.86 7.25 -5.53
N GLY A 195 19.73 7.50 -4.22
CA GLY A 195 19.60 8.85 -3.69
C GLY A 195 20.81 9.70 -4.04
N SER A 196 22.01 9.19 -3.75
CA SER A 196 23.27 9.88 -4.04
C SER A 196 23.45 10.18 -5.53
N GLU A 197 23.05 9.26 -6.41
CA GLU A 197 23.13 9.46 -7.86
C GLU A 197 22.18 10.56 -8.35
N VAL A 198 20.93 10.56 -7.88
CA VAL A 198 19.96 11.61 -8.23
C VAL A 198 20.41 12.97 -7.69
N GLU A 199 20.91 13.01 -6.46
CA GLU A 199 21.36 14.23 -5.80
C GLU A 199 22.66 14.79 -6.40
N ALA A 200 23.58 13.93 -6.87
CA ALA A 200 24.80 14.34 -7.58
C ALA A 200 24.50 15.08 -8.90
N GLN A 201 23.33 14.83 -9.49
CA GLN A 201 22.85 15.52 -10.69
C GLN A 201 22.16 16.87 -10.38
N GLY A 202 22.08 17.27 -9.10
CA GLY A 202 21.38 18.47 -8.65
C GLY A 202 19.86 18.33 -8.61
N CYS A 203 19.35 17.10 -8.61
CA CYS A 203 17.94 16.76 -8.47
C CYS A 203 17.66 16.15 -7.08
N HIS A 204 16.41 15.84 -6.77
CA HIS A 204 16.03 15.31 -5.44
C HIS A 204 15.44 13.90 -5.52
N PHE A 205 15.93 13.01 -4.65
CA PHE A 205 15.35 11.68 -4.48
C PHE A 205 14.32 11.72 -3.34
N VAL A 206 13.03 11.62 -3.69
CA VAL A 206 11.92 11.72 -2.73
C VAL A 206 11.41 10.32 -2.38
N GLY A 207 11.93 9.78 -1.28
CA GLY A 207 11.50 8.50 -0.73
C GLY A 207 10.17 8.65 0.01
N ASN A 208 9.19 7.81 -0.31
CA ASN A 208 7.88 7.90 0.33
C ASN A 208 7.21 6.54 0.58
N VAL A 209 6.48 6.48 1.69
CA VAL A 209 5.76 5.28 2.15
C VAL A 209 4.48 5.68 2.87
N MET A 210 3.47 4.84 2.74
CA MET A 210 2.23 4.95 3.50
C MET A 210 1.98 3.66 4.27
N PHE A 211 1.76 3.84 5.56
CA PHE A 211 1.36 2.82 6.51
C PHE A 211 -0.14 2.89 6.79
N ARG A 212 -0.62 1.87 7.51
CA ARG A 212 -1.94 1.81 8.12
C ARG A 212 -1.76 1.31 9.54
N GLU A 213 -2.72 1.62 10.41
CA GLU A 213 -2.80 1.02 11.74
C GLU A 213 -2.68 -0.52 11.64
N SER A 214 -1.86 -1.11 12.51
CA SER A 214 -1.37 -2.49 12.41
C SER A 214 -2.47 -3.54 12.44
N LEU A 215 -3.45 -3.39 13.33
CA LEU A 215 -4.59 -4.30 13.41
C LEU A 215 -5.45 -4.17 12.15
N SER A 216 -5.82 -2.95 11.77
CA SER A 216 -6.61 -2.66 10.58
C SER A 216 -5.95 -3.14 9.28
N HIS A 217 -4.61 -3.06 9.20
CA HIS A 217 -3.82 -3.61 8.10
C HIS A 217 -3.93 -5.13 8.05
N THR A 218 -3.70 -5.79 9.18
CA THR A 218 -3.77 -7.25 9.36
C THR A 218 -5.16 -7.79 9.02
N LEU A 219 -6.23 -7.17 9.54
CA LEU A 219 -7.61 -7.51 9.20
C LEU A 219 -7.90 -7.30 7.71
N SER A 220 -7.34 -6.26 7.09
CA SER A 220 -7.51 -6.05 5.66
C SER A 220 -6.77 -7.09 4.80
N LEU A 221 -5.67 -7.67 5.29
CA LEU A 221 -4.99 -8.79 4.64
C LEU A 221 -5.82 -10.07 4.68
N TYR A 222 -6.63 -10.26 5.72
CA TYR A 222 -7.56 -11.39 5.84
C TYR A 222 -8.45 -11.56 4.60
N LYS A 223 -8.87 -10.46 3.96
CA LYS A 223 -9.67 -10.46 2.72
C LYS A 223 -9.00 -11.17 1.55
N HIS A 224 -7.68 -11.27 1.60
CA HIS A 224 -6.94 -11.94 0.57
C HIS A 224 -6.92 -13.46 0.80
N LEU A 225 -7.16 -13.98 2.01
CA LEU A 225 -7.08 -15.41 2.31
C LEU A 225 -7.92 -16.26 1.35
N ASP A 226 -9.20 -15.90 1.14
CA ASP A 226 -10.11 -16.60 0.22
C ASP A 226 -9.57 -16.67 -1.22
N ARG A 227 -8.94 -15.58 -1.69
CA ARG A 227 -8.39 -15.50 -3.04
C ARG A 227 -7.26 -16.52 -3.26
N TYR A 228 -6.58 -16.93 -2.20
CA TYR A 228 -5.43 -17.84 -2.25
C TYR A 228 -5.72 -19.19 -1.61
N GLY A 229 -6.96 -19.46 -1.21
CA GLY A 229 -7.35 -20.72 -0.58
C GLY A 229 -6.66 -20.96 0.77
N VAL A 230 -6.33 -19.90 1.50
CA VAL A 230 -5.70 -19.96 2.82
C VAL A 230 -6.78 -19.91 3.88
N THR A 231 -6.70 -20.74 4.93
CA THR A 231 -7.67 -20.72 6.03
C THR A 231 -7.33 -19.68 7.10
N GLU A 232 -8.30 -19.31 7.93
CA GLU A 232 -8.05 -18.50 9.14
C GLU A 232 -7.02 -19.14 10.07
N GLU A 233 -7.06 -20.46 10.21
CA GLU A 233 -6.14 -21.22 11.05
C GLU A 233 -4.72 -21.12 10.51
N ASP A 234 -4.53 -21.19 9.18
CA ASP A 234 -3.23 -21.01 8.55
C ASP A 234 -2.71 -19.58 8.73
N TRP A 235 -3.59 -18.58 8.61
CA TRP A 235 -3.26 -17.19 8.87
C TRP A 235 -2.79 -16.97 10.32
N THR A 236 -3.56 -17.46 11.28
CA THR A 236 -3.26 -17.31 12.70
C THR A 236 -2.01 -18.09 13.08
N ARG A 237 -1.81 -19.28 12.51
CA ARG A 237 -0.58 -20.07 12.69
C ARG A 237 0.64 -19.33 12.18
N HIS A 238 0.56 -18.72 10.99
CA HIS A 238 1.63 -17.90 10.45
C HIS A 238 2.00 -16.74 11.39
N LEU A 239 1.00 -16.10 12.01
CA LEU A 239 1.24 -15.03 12.98
C LEU A 239 1.86 -15.51 14.30
N LYS A 240 1.87 -16.82 14.57
CA LYS A 240 2.51 -17.45 15.74
C LYS A 240 3.94 -17.92 15.47
N THR A 241 4.34 -17.99 14.20
CA THR A 241 5.65 -18.49 13.78
C THR A 241 6.54 -17.35 13.30
N GLU A 242 7.79 -17.32 13.74
CA GLU A 242 8.76 -16.30 13.34
C GLU A 242 9.46 -16.63 12.00
N SER A 243 9.68 -17.92 11.75
CA SER A 243 10.55 -18.41 10.67
C SER A 243 9.82 -18.99 9.47
N GLU A 244 8.51 -19.22 9.57
CA GLU A 244 7.74 -19.72 8.45
C GLU A 244 7.45 -18.61 7.45
N LEU A 245 7.64 -18.95 6.17
CA LEU A 245 7.22 -18.10 5.06
C LEU A 245 5.70 -18.00 5.07
N GLY A 246 5.20 -16.78 5.17
CA GLY A 246 3.78 -16.49 5.12
C GLY A 246 3.27 -16.25 3.73
N HIS A 247 1.97 -16.43 3.56
CA HIS A 247 1.27 -15.87 2.40
C HIS A 247 1.23 -14.34 2.46
N TRP A 248 1.30 -13.74 3.65
CA TRP A 248 1.32 -12.30 3.86
C TRP A 248 2.20 -11.93 5.03
N ALA A 249 2.81 -10.75 4.95
CA ALA A 249 3.59 -10.16 6.01
C ALA A 249 2.78 -9.06 6.72
N THR A 250 2.94 -8.94 8.03
CA THR A 250 2.42 -7.79 8.79
C THR A 250 3.14 -6.51 8.36
N VAL A 251 2.70 -5.35 8.85
CA VAL A 251 3.19 -4.06 8.34
C VAL A 251 4.70 -3.87 8.53
N LEU A 252 5.24 -4.23 9.70
CA LEU A 252 6.68 -4.13 9.99
C LEU A 252 7.48 -5.18 9.23
N ASP A 253 6.96 -6.40 9.16
CA ASP A 253 7.58 -7.52 8.46
C ASP A 253 7.72 -7.22 6.97
N PHE A 254 6.65 -6.71 6.36
CA PHE A 254 6.67 -6.33 4.95
C PHE A 254 7.64 -5.17 4.70
N PHE A 255 7.65 -4.18 5.59
CA PHE A 255 8.54 -3.04 5.46
C PHE A 255 10.02 -3.46 5.47
N LEU A 256 10.41 -4.34 6.39
CA LEU A 256 11.79 -4.78 6.54
C LEU A 256 12.19 -5.90 5.56
N TYR A 257 11.36 -6.92 5.46
CA TYR A 257 11.69 -8.21 4.87
C TYR A 257 10.77 -8.61 3.71
N ASN A 258 9.75 -7.80 3.42
CA ASN A 258 8.85 -8.00 2.29
C ASN A 258 8.13 -9.36 2.33
N ASN A 259 8.47 -10.31 1.45
CA ASN A 259 7.86 -11.65 1.39
C ASN A 259 8.78 -12.75 1.96
N LEU A 260 9.88 -12.40 2.65
CA LEU A 260 10.68 -13.38 3.40
C LEU A 260 9.94 -13.82 4.68
N ALA A 261 10.59 -14.68 5.47
CA ALA A 261 10.10 -15.03 6.80
C ALA A 261 9.93 -13.76 7.67
N ARG A 262 9.07 -13.84 8.69
CA ARG A 262 8.73 -12.69 9.54
C ARG A 262 9.91 -12.18 10.36
N ASN A 263 10.83 -13.06 10.73
CA ASN A 263 12.05 -12.71 11.45
C ASN A 263 13.22 -13.59 10.96
N PRO A 264 13.71 -13.36 9.72
CA PRO A 264 14.67 -14.27 9.09
C PRO A 264 16.04 -14.24 9.79
N TYR A 265 16.30 -13.24 10.64
CA TYR A 265 17.55 -13.07 11.37
C TYR A 265 17.42 -13.37 12.87
N GLY A 266 16.24 -13.77 13.36
CA GLY A 266 16.02 -14.07 14.77
C GLY A 266 16.33 -12.91 15.73
N VAL A 267 16.11 -11.67 15.29
CA VAL A 267 16.35 -10.48 16.12
C VAL A 267 15.20 -10.25 17.10
N SER A 268 15.45 -9.51 18.19
CA SER A 268 14.38 -9.16 19.12
C SER A 268 13.37 -8.20 18.47
N LYS A 269 12.15 -8.13 19.03
CA LYS A 269 11.14 -7.18 18.56
C LYS A 269 11.63 -5.73 18.63
N GLU A 270 12.38 -5.38 19.67
CA GLU A 270 12.90 -4.03 19.89
C GLU A 270 13.90 -3.65 18.81
N GLU A 271 14.78 -4.58 18.46
CA GLU A 271 15.78 -4.39 17.41
C GLU A 271 15.11 -4.24 16.04
N LYS A 272 14.05 -5.02 15.79
CA LYS A 272 13.26 -4.95 14.57
C LYS A 272 12.53 -3.61 14.43
N VAL A 273 11.86 -3.14 15.49
CA VAL A 273 11.22 -1.82 15.55
C VAL A 273 12.25 -0.72 15.34
N ARG A 274 13.37 -0.78 16.06
CA ARG A 274 14.48 0.17 15.94
C ARG A 274 14.97 0.26 14.49
N ARG A 275 15.20 -0.88 13.84
CA ARG A 275 15.66 -0.95 12.46
C ARG A 275 14.65 -0.35 11.48
N GLY A 276 13.35 -0.60 11.69
CA GLY A 276 12.29 0.02 10.88
C GLY A 276 12.32 1.55 10.96
N LEU A 277 12.44 2.09 12.18
CA LEU A 277 12.50 3.54 12.40
C LEU A 277 13.78 4.16 11.82
N GLU A 278 14.92 3.48 11.93
CA GLU A 278 16.19 3.91 11.33
C GLU A 278 16.10 4.04 9.80
N LEU A 279 15.48 3.07 9.13
CA LEU A 279 15.27 3.09 7.68
C LEU A 279 14.36 4.25 7.25
N LEU A 280 13.25 4.47 7.97
CA LEU A 280 12.36 5.60 7.71
C LEU A 280 13.08 6.93 7.82
N GLN A 281 13.85 7.09 8.89
CA GLN A 281 14.54 8.32 9.19
C GLN A 281 15.59 8.68 8.13
N ARG A 282 16.32 7.70 7.61
CA ARG A 282 17.40 7.93 6.65
C ARG A 282 16.92 8.13 5.22
N HIS A 283 15.88 7.40 4.81
CA HIS A 283 15.56 7.21 3.39
C HIS A 283 14.19 7.71 2.95
N PHE A 284 13.33 8.15 3.88
CA PHE A 284 11.95 8.55 3.55
C PHE A 284 11.65 9.99 3.96
N ASP A 285 11.36 10.82 2.96
CA ASP A 285 10.94 12.21 3.12
C ASP A 285 9.44 12.33 3.46
N ILE A 286 8.63 11.37 2.98
CA ILE A 286 7.19 11.34 3.23
C ILE A 286 6.81 10.02 3.89
N VAL A 287 6.41 10.09 5.16
CA VAL A 287 5.90 8.98 5.95
C VAL A 287 4.51 9.36 6.45
N THR A 288 3.50 8.54 6.15
CA THR A 288 2.11 8.79 6.57
C THR A 288 1.46 7.51 7.08
N VAL A 289 0.44 7.65 7.95
CA VAL A 289 -0.37 6.53 8.45
C VAL A 289 -1.83 6.80 8.10
N GLY A 290 -2.32 6.20 7.02
CA GLY A 290 -3.72 6.34 6.55
C GLY A 290 -4.12 7.74 6.02
N ASP A 291 -3.22 8.71 6.03
CA ASP A 291 -3.51 10.10 5.64
C ASP A 291 -3.07 10.42 4.20
N HIS A 292 -3.93 10.11 3.23
CA HIS A 292 -3.66 10.45 1.83
C HIS A 292 -3.74 11.94 1.53
N ALA A 293 -4.43 12.75 2.35
CA ALA A 293 -4.54 14.17 2.10
C ALA A 293 -3.18 14.84 2.36
N ARG A 294 -2.60 14.55 3.53
CA ARG A 294 -1.26 15.01 3.87
C ARG A 294 -0.19 14.43 2.94
N TYR A 295 -0.28 13.14 2.59
CA TYR A 295 0.64 12.54 1.61
C TYR A 295 0.64 13.34 0.29
N LYS A 296 -0.56 13.60 -0.23
CA LYS A 296 -0.76 14.34 -1.48
C LYS A 296 -0.22 15.76 -1.37
N GLU A 297 -0.62 16.49 -0.35
CA GLU A 297 -0.18 17.87 -0.10
C GLU A 297 1.35 17.96 -0.02
N THR A 298 1.98 17.09 0.77
CA THR A 298 3.43 17.07 0.95
C THR A 298 4.15 16.80 -0.36
N LEU A 299 3.72 15.80 -1.13
CA LEU A 299 4.35 15.49 -2.41
C LEU A 299 4.17 16.61 -3.44
N LEU A 300 2.98 17.21 -3.53
CA LEU A 300 2.73 18.34 -4.43
C LEU A 300 3.57 19.56 -4.03
N ARG A 301 3.75 19.83 -2.73
CA ARG A 301 4.64 20.89 -2.24
C ARG A 301 6.10 20.65 -2.65
N MET A 302 6.58 19.42 -2.53
CA MET A 302 7.95 19.06 -2.92
C MET A 302 8.19 19.15 -4.42
N THR A 303 7.22 18.68 -5.21
CA THR A 303 7.39 18.49 -6.67
C THR A 303 6.93 19.68 -7.50
N GLY A 304 6.06 20.54 -6.94
CA GLY A 304 5.40 21.61 -7.66
C GLY A 304 4.40 21.15 -8.72
N TRP A 305 4.02 19.86 -8.71
CA TRP A 305 3.08 19.34 -9.71
C TRP A 305 1.68 19.93 -9.53
N GLU A 306 0.91 19.95 -10.63
CA GLU A 306 -0.49 20.36 -10.60
C GLU A 306 -1.32 19.40 -9.74
N ASP A 307 -2.22 19.95 -8.93
CA ASP A 307 -3.15 19.16 -8.14
C ASP A 307 -4.09 18.34 -9.06
N ARG A 308 -4.03 17.00 -8.91
CA ARG A 308 -4.98 16.05 -9.52
C ARG A 308 -5.80 15.35 -8.44
N ASP A 309 -7.06 15.06 -8.75
CA ASP A 309 -7.95 14.31 -7.85
C ASP A 309 -7.38 12.93 -7.50
N MET A 310 -7.45 12.58 -6.21
CA MET A 310 -7.03 11.28 -5.67
C MET A 310 -8.28 10.52 -5.19
N PRO A 311 -9.05 9.92 -6.10
CA PRO A 311 -10.25 9.20 -5.72
C PRO A 311 -9.88 7.99 -4.86
N ARG A 312 -10.52 7.87 -3.70
CA ARG A 312 -10.31 6.71 -2.81
C ARG A 312 -10.79 5.44 -3.49
N HIS A 313 -9.89 4.48 -3.62
CA HIS A 313 -10.18 3.16 -4.16
C HIS A 313 -10.00 2.09 -3.09
N ASN A 314 -11.11 1.53 -2.63
CA ASN A 314 -11.09 0.27 -1.90
C ASN A 314 -10.99 -0.86 -2.92
N THR A 315 -9.96 -1.69 -2.78
CA THR A 315 -9.72 -2.86 -3.64
C THR A 315 -10.67 -4.02 -3.35
N HIS A 316 -11.39 -3.96 -2.23
CA HIS A 316 -12.32 -4.99 -1.80
C HIS A 316 -13.69 -4.41 -1.43
N SER A 317 -14.73 -5.15 -1.78
CA SER A 317 -16.11 -4.94 -1.37
C SER A 317 -16.52 -6.06 -0.41
N GLY A 318 -17.17 -5.72 0.70
CA GLY A 318 -17.66 -6.70 1.66
C GLY A 318 -17.48 -6.24 3.10
N GLU A 319 -18.03 -7.04 4.01
CA GLU A 319 -17.89 -6.89 5.45
C GLU A 319 -17.02 -8.03 5.97
N LEU A 320 -16.07 -7.68 6.83
CA LEU A 320 -15.32 -8.67 7.59
C LEU A 320 -15.92 -8.78 8.97
N ILE A 321 -16.12 -10.01 9.42
CA ILE A 321 -16.69 -10.33 10.72
C ILE A 321 -15.62 -11.04 11.51
N PHE A 322 -15.28 -10.47 12.66
CA PHE A 322 -14.39 -11.09 13.63
C PHE A 322 -15.07 -11.12 15.00
N THR A 323 -14.82 -12.17 15.77
CA THR A 323 -15.16 -12.18 17.19
C THR A 323 -14.18 -11.31 17.97
N LYS A 324 -14.58 -10.90 19.17
CA LYS A 324 -13.71 -10.18 20.09
C LYS A 324 -12.40 -10.93 20.36
N GLU A 325 -12.50 -12.23 20.62
CA GLU A 325 -11.36 -13.08 20.96
C GLU A 325 -10.36 -13.16 19.81
N GLN A 326 -10.83 -13.20 18.57
CA GLN A 326 -9.97 -13.15 17.38
C GLN A 326 -9.22 -11.82 17.29
N VAL A 327 -9.91 -10.70 17.53
CA VAL A 327 -9.30 -9.36 17.50
C VAL A 327 -8.26 -9.21 18.61
N GLU A 328 -8.57 -9.64 19.83
CA GLU A 328 -7.66 -9.59 20.99
C GLU A 328 -6.41 -10.46 20.78
N GLU A 329 -6.58 -11.68 20.23
CA GLU A 329 -5.45 -12.55 19.90
C GLU A 329 -4.57 -11.92 18.81
N LEU A 330 -5.15 -11.38 17.74
CA LEU A 330 -4.40 -10.68 16.70
C LEU A 330 -3.62 -9.49 17.27
N GLN A 331 -4.26 -8.68 18.11
CA GLN A 331 -3.61 -7.55 18.75
C GLN A 331 -2.41 -8.01 19.61
N LYS A 332 -2.58 -9.08 20.40
CA LYS A 332 -1.49 -9.66 21.19
C LYS A 332 -0.33 -10.13 20.32
N LEU A 333 -0.61 -10.81 19.21
CA LEU A 333 0.42 -11.31 18.28
C LEU A 333 1.16 -10.15 17.58
N LEU A 334 0.46 -9.09 17.20
CA LEU A 334 1.05 -7.89 16.59
C LEU A 334 1.91 -7.10 17.59
N THR A 335 1.48 -6.99 18.85
CA THR A 335 2.29 -6.41 19.93
C THR A 335 3.55 -7.23 20.18
N ALA A 336 3.45 -8.56 20.19
CA ALA A 336 4.59 -9.44 20.39
C ALA A 336 5.62 -9.33 19.26
N ASN A 337 5.16 -9.13 18.00
CA ASN A 337 6.03 -8.97 16.84
C ASN A 337 6.62 -7.54 16.69
N GLY A 338 6.04 -6.55 17.37
CA GLY A 338 6.48 -5.15 17.32
C GLY A 338 5.75 -4.27 16.30
N ASP A 339 4.73 -4.78 15.58
CA ASP A 339 3.98 -3.97 14.61
C ASP A 339 3.25 -2.79 15.27
N ILE A 340 2.66 -3.01 16.45
CA ILE A 340 1.93 -1.97 17.19
C ILE A 340 2.91 -0.92 17.73
N ASP A 341 4.02 -1.37 18.32
CA ASP A 341 5.08 -0.50 18.83
C ASP A 341 5.66 0.36 17.70
N PHE A 342 5.95 -0.25 16.53
CA PHE A 342 6.44 0.45 15.35
C PHE A 342 5.47 1.52 14.84
N ILE A 343 4.20 1.17 14.58
CA ILE A 343 3.24 2.15 14.07
C ILE A 343 2.95 3.26 15.08
N SER A 344 2.91 2.95 16.37
CA SER A 344 2.80 3.96 17.43
C SER A 344 3.95 4.96 17.36
N GLU A 345 5.20 4.49 17.23
CA GLU A 345 6.36 5.36 17.09
C GLU A 345 6.35 6.15 15.76
N VAL A 346 5.89 5.55 14.66
CA VAL A 346 5.71 6.27 13.39
C VAL A 346 4.70 7.40 13.54
N GLN A 347 3.57 7.17 14.21
CA GLN A 347 2.57 8.21 14.46
C GLN A 347 3.09 9.30 15.40
N LYS A 348 3.90 8.97 16.40
CA LYS A 348 4.48 10.01 17.28
C LYS A 348 5.49 10.90 16.53
N ARG A 349 6.29 10.31 15.64
CA ARG A 349 7.38 11.02 14.93
C ARG A 349 6.90 11.74 13.68
N TYR A 350 5.93 11.16 12.99
CA TYR A 350 5.48 11.60 11.68
C TYR A 350 3.98 11.85 11.63
N GLY A 351 3.22 11.78 12.71
CA GLY A 351 1.76 11.97 12.74
C GLY A 351 1.31 13.41 12.66
#